data_AF-A0A955F6R8-F1
#
_entry.id   AF-A0A955F6R8-F1
#
_cell.length_a   1.000
_cell.length_b   1.000
_cell.length_c   1.000
_cell.angle_alpha   90.00
_cell.angle_beta   90.00
_cell.angle_gamma   90.00
#
_symmetry.space_group_name_H-M   'P 1'
#
loop_
_entity.id
_entity.type
_entity.pdbx_description
1 polymer ?
#
loop_
_entity_poly.entity_id
_entity_poly.type
_entity_poly.pdbx_seq_one_letter_code
_entity_poly.pdbx_strand_id
1 'polypeptide(L)'
;MQHVGLIAIIIYWVTVSSILYRWGYNSTKTISDHVATGRQKHIYTPLALTYFVLMSWFMYAWFLPTLEAGIFHYILITVAFVFLLLTFLIPRHGRYIDLHDFFASVVGTSFLIVLTSFILRDTHGLLTIVVIVWLAVMLSAGATLLRRGRAGYLRAQIFFFAVLNLLILFLTYTN
;
A
#
# COMPACT_ATOMS: atom_id res chain seq x y z
N MET A 1 11.52 -14.89 -5.87
CA MET A 1 10.24 -14.16 -5.69
C MET A 1 10.43 -12.64 -5.56
N GLN A 2 11.57 -12.15 -5.08
CA GLN A 2 11.87 -10.72 -4.92
C GLN A 2 11.63 -9.89 -6.21
N HIS A 3 11.97 -10.44 -7.39
CA HIS A 3 11.71 -9.78 -8.68
C HIS A 3 10.21 -9.58 -8.99
N VAL A 4 9.31 -10.44 -8.50
CA VAL A 4 7.85 -10.26 -8.67
C VAL A 4 7.36 -9.05 -7.88
N GLY A 5 7.83 -8.90 -6.63
CA GLY A 5 7.57 -7.73 -5.81
C GLY A 5 8.13 -6.44 -6.43
N LEU A 6 9.35 -6.50 -6.96
CA LEU A 6 9.96 -5.37 -7.67
C LEU A 6 9.14 -4.95 -8.89
N ILE A 7 8.70 -5.90 -9.73
CA ILE A 7 7.85 -5.62 -10.89
C ILE A 7 6.52 -5.00 -10.45
N ALA A 8 5.89 -5.52 -9.39
CA ALA A 8 4.66 -4.94 -8.84
C ALA A 8 4.87 -3.46 -8.46
N ILE A 9 5.95 -3.15 -7.73
CA ILE A 9 6.28 -1.79 -7.31
C ILE A 9 6.57 -0.88 -8.50
N ILE A 10 7.25 -1.37 -9.54
CA ILE A 10 7.47 -0.63 -10.79
C ILE A 10 6.13 -0.28 -11.45
N ILE A 11 5.22 -1.25 -11.59
CA ILE A 11 3.89 -1.02 -12.19
C ILE A 11 3.10 0.02 -11.39
N TYR A 12 3.13 -0.06 -10.05
CA TYR A 12 2.51 0.93 -9.19
C TYR A 12 3.04 2.33 -9.48
N TRP A 13 4.37 2.49 -9.52
CA TRP A 13 4.99 3.80 -9.73
C TRP A 13 4.82 4.34 -11.15
N VAL A 14 4.78 3.48 -12.17
CA VAL A 14 4.40 3.88 -13.53
C VAL A 14 2.96 4.40 -13.54
N THR A 15 2.05 3.73 -12.84
CA THR A 15 0.65 4.15 -12.71
C THR A 15 0.53 5.50 -12.00
N VAL A 16 1.18 5.68 -10.85
CA VAL A 16 1.17 6.93 -10.09
C VAL A 16 1.83 8.06 -10.89
N SER A 17 2.99 7.83 -11.48
CA SER A 17 3.73 8.86 -12.22
C SER A 17 2.99 9.31 -13.47
N SER A 18 2.32 8.41 -14.19
CA SER A 18 1.50 8.78 -15.36
C SER A 18 0.26 9.60 -14.97
N ILE A 19 -0.38 9.28 -13.84
CA ILE A 19 -1.47 10.10 -13.27
C ILE A 19 -0.94 11.50 -12.92
N LEU A 20 0.19 11.59 -12.23
CA LEU A 20 0.79 12.85 -11.80
C LEU A 20 1.26 13.70 -12.97
N TYR A 21 1.90 13.11 -13.97
CA TYR A 21 2.34 13.79 -15.19
C TYR A 21 1.17 14.47 -15.90
N ARG A 22 0.02 13.79 -15.96
CA ARG A 22 -1.15 14.27 -16.70
C ARG A 22 -2.03 15.25 -15.93
N TRP A 23 -2.13 15.10 -14.61
CA TRP A 23 -3.11 15.83 -13.79
C TRP A 23 -2.49 16.69 -12.68
N GLY A 24 -1.18 16.61 -12.48
CA GLY A 24 -0.44 17.41 -11.52
C GLY A 24 -0.59 16.94 -10.07
N TYR A 25 0.40 17.32 -9.26
CA TYR A 25 0.52 16.96 -7.84
C TYR A 25 -0.48 17.68 -6.90
N ASN A 26 -1.22 18.65 -7.44
CA ASN A 26 -2.23 19.47 -6.73
C ASN A 26 -3.67 19.05 -7.03
N SER A 27 -3.85 17.92 -7.74
CA SER A 27 -5.17 17.39 -8.01
C SER A 27 -5.94 17.12 -6.71
N THR A 28 -7.22 17.48 -6.71
CA THR A 28 -8.15 17.11 -5.63
C THR A 28 -8.63 15.66 -5.76
N LYS A 29 -8.23 14.96 -6.83
CA LYS A 29 -8.58 13.56 -7.11
C LYS A 29 -7.52 12.63 -6.54
N THR A 30 -7.97 11.54 -5.92
CA THR A 30 -7.09 10.49 -5.41
C THR A 30 -6.65 9.54 -6.52
N ILE A 31 -5.68 8.66 -6.23
CA ILE A 31 -5.31 7.58 -7.16
C ILE A 31 -6.54 6.72 -7.48
N SER A 32 -7.35 6.37 -6.46
CA SER A 32 -8.58 5.59 -6.63
C SER A 32 -9.63 6.29 -7.50
N ASP A 33 -9.73 7.63 -7.44
CA ASP A 33 -10.61 8.37 -8.35
C ASP A 33 -10.18 8.20 -9.81
N HIS A 34 -8.87 8.29 -10.08
CA HIS A 34 -8.32 8.10 -11.42
C HIS A 34 -8.47 6.66 -11.93
N VAL A 35 -8.33 5.68 -11.04
CA VAL A 35 -8.44 4.24 -11.34
C VAL A 35 -9.90 3.82 -11.55
N ALA A 36 -10.84 4.23 -10.70
CA ALA A 36 -12.22 3.74 -10.73
C ALA A 36 -13.13 4.54 -11.69
N THR A 37 -12.96 5.86 -11.73
CA THR A 37 -13.91 6.76 -12.43
C THR A 37 -13.25 7.73 -13.41
N GLY A 38 -11.92 7.69 -13.53
CA GLY A 38 -11.18 8.57 -14.43
C GLY A 38 -11.47 8.33 -15.92
N ARG A 39 -11.23 9.36 -16.74
CA ARG A 39 -11.37 9.28 -18.21
C ARG A 39 -10.53 8.16 -18.85
N GLN A 40 -9.44 7.78 -18.20
CA GLN A 40 -8.54 6.70 -18.63
C GLN A 40 -8.62 5.46 -17.74
N LYS A 41 -9.76 5.20 -17.09
CA LYS A 41 -9.95 3.99 -16.26
C LYS A 41 -9.60 2.70 -17.01
N HIS A 42 -9.85 2.63 -18.32
CA HIS A 42 -9.50 1.47 -19.15
C HIS A 42 -7.99 1.18 -19.22
N ILE A 43 -7.12 2.14 -18.84
CA ILE A 43 -5.67 1.97 -18.70
C ILE A 43 -5.31 1.78 -17.23
N TYR A 44 -5.81 2.64 -16.34
CA TYR A 44 -5.41 2.64 -14.93
C TYR A 44 -6.01 1.48 -14.12
N THR A 45 -7.23 1.01 -14.44
CA THR A 45 -7.82 -0.15 -13.76
C THR A 45 -7.03 -1.44 -14.03
N PRO A 46 -6.70 -1.82 -15.29
CA PRO A 46 -5.85 -2.98 -15.53
C PRO A 46 -4.51 -2.90 -14.82
N LEU A 47 -3.82 -1.74 -14.86
CA LEU A 47 -2.54 -1.57 -14.18
C LEU A 47 -2.65 -1.74 -12.65
N ALA A 48 -3.69 -1.16 -12.03
CA ALA A 48 -3.94 -1.32 -10.60
C ALA A 48 -4.26 -2.78 -10.23
N LEU A 49 -5.02 -3.50 -11.08
CA LEU A 49 -5.30 -4.92 -10.89
C LEU A 49 -4.05 -5.79 -11.09
N THR A 50 -3.20 -5.47 -12.08
CA THR A 50 -1.92 -6.16 -12.27
C THR A 50 -1.01 -5.96 -11.07
N TYR A 51 -0.89 -4.71 -10.57
CA TYR A 51 -0.20 -4.44 -9.32
C TYR A 51 -0.78 -5.27 -8.17
N PHE A 52 -2.10 -5.27 -8.00
CA PHE A 52 -2.77 -6.03 -6.95
C PHE A 52 -2.44 -7.53 -7.00
N VAL A 53 -2.53 -8.15 -8.18
CA VAL A 53 -2.26 -9.59 -8.35
C VAL A 53 -0.80 -9.91 -8.06
N LEU A 54 0.14 -9.14 -8.63
CA LEU A 54 1.56 -9.38 -8.42
C LEU A 54 1.98 -9.13 -6.98
N MET A 55 1.44 -8.09 -6.35
CA MET A 55 1.74 -7.77 -4.95
C MET A 55 1.14 -8.81 -4.00
N SER A 56 -0.06 -9.31 -4.29
CA SER A 56 -0.67 -10.42 -3.53
C SER A 56 0.19 -11.66 -3.63
N TRP A 57 0.57 -12.07 -4.85
CA TRP A 57 1.44 -13.22 -5.06
C TRP A 57 2.77 -13.03 -4.34
N PHE A 58 3.43 -11.89 -4.53
CA PHE A 58 4.70 -11.59 -3.87
C PHE A 58 4.58 -11.71 -2.35
N MET A 59 3.59 -11.06 -1.72
CA MET A 59 3.43 -11.09 -0.27
C MET A 59 3.12 -12.50 0.25
N TYR A 60 2.20 -13.24 -0.37
CA TYR A 60 1.98 -14.64 0.04
C TYR A 60 3.24 -15.48 -0.13
N ALA A 61 3.96 -15.37 -1.25
CA ALA A 61 5.16 -16.17 -1.49
C ALA A 61 6.36 -15.75 -0.62
N TRP A 62 6.41 -14.49 -0.16
CA TRP A 62 7.44 -13.98 0.74
C TRP A 62 7.14 -14.37 2.20
N PHE A 63 5.88 -14.35 2.62
CA PHE A 63 5.46 -14.74 3.96
C PHE A 63 5.23 -16.26 4.13
N LEU A 64 4.95 -17.01 3.05
CA LEU A 64 4.71 -18.47 3.10
C LEU A 64 5.88 -19.28 3.70
N PRO A 65 7.15 -18.97 3.37
CA PRO A 65 8.28 -19.74 3.87
C PRO A 65 8.57 -19.47 5.35
N THR A 66 8.15 -18.32 5.86
CA THR A 66 8.41 -17.87 7.24
C THR A 66 7.43 -18.43 8.27
N LEU A 67 6.59 -19.40 7.92
CA LEU A 67 5.47 -19.88 8.75
C LEU A 67 5.90 -20.92 9.80
N GLU A 68 6.50 -20.49 10.90
CA GLU A 68 5.73 -20.58 12.15
C GLU A 68 4.87 -19.34 12.45
N ALA A 69 4.89 -18.33 11.58
CA ALA A 69 3.94 -17.21 11.60
C ALA A 69 2.52 -17.74 11.32
N GLY A 70 1.79 -18.13 12.38
CA GLY A 70 0.54 -18.89 12.29
C GLY A 70 -0.57 -18.26 11.43
N ILE A 71 -1.65 -19.04 11.24
CA ILE A 71 -2.89 -18.74 10.47
C ILE A 71 -3.35 -17.27 10.57
N PHE A 72 -3.13 -16.63 11.71
CA PHE A 72 -3.37 -15.20 11.93
C PHE A 72 -2.76 -14.25 10.88
N HIS A 73 -1.48 -14.41 10.52
CA HIS A 73 -0.82 -13.51 9.55
C HIS A 73 -1.42 -13.64 8.16
N TYR A 74 -1.80 -14.87 7.77
CA TYR A 74 -2.50 -15.11 6.52
C TYR A 74 -3.84 -14.42 6.46
N ILE A 75 -4.62 -14.50 7.53
CA ILE A 75 -5.90 -13.80 7.62
C ILE A 75 -5.67 -12.30 7.47
N LEU A 76 -4.69 -11.73 8.16
CA LEU A 76 -4.38 -10.30 8.06
C LEU A 76 -3.96 -9.88 6.65
N ILE A 77 -3.08 -10.64 5.99
CA ILE A 77 -2.67 -10.38 4.61
C ILE A 77 -3.87 -10.47 3.67
N THR A 78 -4.71 -11.49 3.82
CA THR A 78 -5.92 -11.68 3.01
C THR A 78 -6.88 -10.51 3.18
N VAL A 79 -7.16 -10.11 4.43
CA VAL A 79 -7.98 -8.94 4.75
C VAL A 79 -7.36 -7.69 4.14
N ALA A 80 -6.06 -7.45 4.31
CA ALA A 80 -5.39 -6.30 3.72
C ALA A 80 -5.57 -6.25 2.19
N PHE A 81 -5.43 -7.38 1.49
CA PHE A 81 -5.58 -7.41 0.04
C PHE A 81 -7.03 -7.25 -0.42
N VAL A 82 -8.00 -7.90 0.22
CA VAL A 82 -9.42 -7.71 -0.11
C VAL A 82 -9.81 -6.24 0.01
N PHE A 83 -9.46 -5.60 1.13
CA PHE A 83 -9.77 -4.19 1.33
C PHE A 83 -8.95 -3.27 0.43
N LEU A 84 -7.71 -3.64 0.05
CA LEU A 84 -6.91 -2.89 -0.92
C LEU A 84 -7.58 -2.92 -2.30
N LEU A 85 -8.07 -4.07 -2.75
CA LEU A 85 -8.84 -4.18 -3.98
C LEU A 85 -10.07 -3.27 -3.95
N LEU A 86 -10.81 -3.27 -2.84
CA LEU A 86 -11.96 -2.37 -2.66
C LEU A 86 -11.56 -0.90 -2.72
N THR A 87 -10.42 -0.49 -2.13
CA THR A 87 -9.94 0.90 -2.24
C THR A 87 -9.55 1.29 -3.66
N PHE A 88 -9.12 0.35 -4.52
CA PHE A 88 -8.88 0.67 -5.94
C PHE A 88 -10.17 0.83 -6.73
N LEU A 89 -11.19 0.03 -6.43
CA LEU A 89 -12.44 -0.02 -7.20
C LEU A 89 -13.47 1.03 -6.74
N ILE A 90 -13.36 1.51 -5.49
CA ILE A 90 -14.28 2.50 -4.94
C ILE A 90 -13.59 3.87 -4.92
N PRO A 91 -14.14 4.89 -5.60
CA PRO A 91 -13.54 6.22 -5.59
C PRO A 91 -13.74 6.89 -4.23
N ARG A 92 -12.78 7.72 -3.82
CA ARG A 92 -12.88 8.52 -2.57
C ARG A 92 -13.64 9.83 -2.85
N HIS A 93 -14.89 9.71 -3.31
CA HIS A 93 -15.70 10.86 -3.71
C HIS A 93 -17.15 10.79 -3.19
N GLY A 94 -17.71 11.94 -2.82
CA GLY A 94 -19.09 12.08 -2.37
C GLY A 94 -19.37 11.23 -1.13
N ARG A 95 -20.44 10.43 -1.20
CA ARG A 95 -20.88 9.53 -0.11
C ARG A 95 -19.90 8.39 0.22
N TYR A 96 -18.88 8.17 -0.59
CA TYR A 96 -17.95 7.05 -0.43
C TYR A 96 -16.64 7.42 0.29
N ILE A 97 -16.48 8.67 0.73
CA ILE A 97 -15.27 9.13 1.42
C ILE A 97 -15.03 8.30 2.69
N ASP A 98 -16.02 8.24 3.58
CA ASP A 98 -15.88 7.53 4.87
C ASP A 98 -15.67 6.02 4.66
N LEU A 99 -16.36 5.44 3.68
CA LEU A 99 -16.22 4.02 3.35
C LEU A 99 -14.82 3.71 2.81
N HIS A 100 -14.30 4.54 1.90
CA HIS A 100 -12.95 4.38 1.36
C HIS A 100 -11.89 4.56 2.44
N ASP A 101 -12.06 5.54 3.33
CA ASP A 101 -11.11 5.81 4.41
C ASP A 101 -11.13 4.69 5.46
N PHE A 102 -12.30 4.11 5.74
CA PHE A 102 -12.42 2.87 6.52
C PHE A 102 -11.65 1.72 5.87
N PHE A 103 -11.86 1.46 4.57
CA PHE A 103 -11.14 0.40 3.87
C PHE A 103 -9.63 0.62 3.87
N ALA A 104 -9.17 1.84 3.58
CA ALA A 104 -7.76 2.18 3.62
C ALA A 104 -7.15 2.00 5.02
N SER A 105 -7.92 2.30 6.08
CA SER A 105 -7.50 2.08 7.47
C SER A 105 -7.35 0.59 7.80
N VAL A 106 -8.27 -0.26 7.32
CA VAL A 106 -8.17 -1.72 7.48
C VAL A 106 -6.93 -2.25 6.77
N VAL A 107 -6.67 -1.81 5.53
CA VAL A 107 -5.44 -2.16 4.79
C VAL A 107 -4.20 -1.77 5.57
N GLY A 108 -4.12 -0.50 6.00
CA GLY A 108 -2.96 0.04 6.70
C GLY A 108 -2.70 -0.67 8.02
N THR A 109 -3.75 -0.91 8.83
CA THR A 109 -3.64 -1.57 10.13
C THR A 109 -3.21 -3.03 9.98
N SER A 110 -3.80 -3.76 9.02
CA SER A 110 -3.44 -5.16 8.77
C SER A 110 -1.99 -5.30 8.30
N PHE A 111 -1.53 -4.47 7.35
CA PHE A 111 -0.13 -4.50 6.93
C PHE A 111 0.82 -4.06 8.03
N LEU A 112 0.45 -3.07 8.84
CA LEU A 112 1.26 -2.63 9.97
C LEU A 112 1.48 -3.77 10.98
N ILE A 113 0.43 -4.50 11.34
CA ILE A 113 0.54 -5.63 12.27
C ILE A 113 1.44 -6.72 11.66
N VAL A 114 1.21 -7.08 10.40
CA VAL A 114 2.01 -8.11 9.70
C VAL A 114 3.48 -7.72 9.64
N LEU A 115 3.79 -6.49 9.22
CA LEU A 115 5.15 -6.00 9.14
C LEU A 115 5.79 -5.97 10.54
N THR A 116 5.10 -5.42 11.54
CA THR A 116 5.64 -5.33 12.92
C THR A 116 5.97 -6.71 13.49
N SER A 117 5.10 -7.70 13.31
CA SER A 117 5.36 -9.07 13.76
C SER A 117 6.58 -9.69 13.07
N PHE A 118 6.75 -9.44 11.76
CA PHE A 118 7.92 -9.89 11.01
C PHE A 118 9.22 -9.26 11.53
N ILE A 119 9.18 -7.95 11.78
CA ILE A 119 10.33 -7.17 12.27
C ILE A 119 10.79 -7.67 13.63
N LEU A 120 9.85 -7.89 14.56
CA LEU A 120 10.17 -8.36 15.91
C LEU A 120 10.74 -9.79 15.91
N ARG A 121 10.44 -10.59 14.88
CA ARG A 121 10.92 -11.97 14.78
C ARG A 121 12.27 -12.08 14.07
N ASP A 122 12.41 -11.43 12.91
CA ASP A 122 13.48 -11.74 11.96
C ASP A 122 14.53 -10.62 11.82
N THR A 123 14.39 -9.51 12.55
CA THR A 123 15.39 -8.43 12.55
C THR A 123 16.01 -8.22 13.93
N HIS A 124 17.32 -7.99 13.98
CA HIS A 124 18.06 -7.76 15.22
C HIS A 124 19.01 -6.55 15.13
N GLY A 125 19.31 -5.96 16.29
CA GLY A 125 20.29 -4.87 16.41
C GLY A 125 19.87 -3.57 15.70
N LEU A 126 20.79 -2.97 14.95
CA LEU A 126 20.55 -1.68 14.27
C LEU A 126 19.42 -1.76 13.22
N LEU A 127 19.21 -2.93 12.62
CA LEU A 127 18.16 -3.16 11.63
C LEU A 127 16.76 -2.97 12.23
N THR A 128 16.54 -3.49 13.45
CA THR A 128 15.28 -3.33 14.18
C THR A 128 14.96 -1.86 14.42
N ILE A 129 15.95 -1.05 14.79
CA ILE A 129 15.79 0.40 15.05
C ILE A 129 15.40 1.13 13.77
N VAL A 130 16.12 0.90 12.67
CA VAL A 130 15.83 1.52 11.36
C VAL A 130 14.40 1.20 10.96
N VAL A 131 13.99 -0.04 11.11
CA VAL A 131 12.66 -0.47 10.66
C VAL A 131 11.54 0.05 11.59
N ILE A 132 11.76 0.12 12.90
CA ILE A 132 10.80 0.77 13.84
C ILE A 132 10.61 2.25 13.49
N VAL A 133 11.68 2.98 13.16
CA VAL A 133 11.60 4.37 12.72
C VAL A 133 10.73 4.48 11.46
N TRP A 134 10.91 3.58 10.51
CA TRP A 134 10.08 3.53 9.30
C TRP A 134 8.61 3.24 9.59
N LEU A 135 8.30 2.32 10.51
CA LEU A 135 6.93 2.07 10.98
C LEU A 135 6.32 3.32 11.63
N ALA A 136 7.08 4.04 12.46
CA ALA A 136 6.62 5.28 13.10
C ALA A 136 6.33 6.38 12.07
N VAL A 137 7.16 6.49 11.02
CA VAL A 137 6.92 7.40 9.89
C VAL A 137 5.65 7.01 9.13
N MET A 138 5.44 5.71 8.88
CA MET A 138 4.22 5.22 8.23
C MET A 138 2.96 5.50 9.05
N LEU A 139 3.00 5.26 10.36
CA LEU A 139 1.91 5.57 11.29
C LEU A 139 1.59 7.07 11.30
N SER A 140 2.61 7.92 11.33
CA SER A 140 2.44 9.37 11.30
C SER A 140 1.84 9.86 9.97
N ALA A 141 2.29 9.28 8.85
CA ALA A 141 1.74 9.55 7.52
C ALA A 141 0.29 9.07 7.40
N GLY A 142 -0.03 7.88 7.91
CA GLY A 142 -1.39 7.33 7.96
C GLY A 142 -2.34 8.15 8.83
N ALA A 143 -1.90 8.58 10.01
CA ALA A 143 -2.67 9.48 10.87
C ALA A 143 -2.95 10.83 10.20
N THR A 144 -1.97 11.33 9.43
CA THR A 144 -2.12 12.56 8.64
C THR A 144 -3.12 12.38 7.49
N LEU A 145 -3.15 11.21 6.85
CA LEU A 145 -4.13 10.88 5.80
C LEU A 145 -5.57 10.96 6.30
N LEU A 146 -5.85 10.40 7.48
CA LEU A 146 -7.19 10.39 8.09
C LEU A 146 -7.70 11.79 8.47
N ARG A 147 -6.78 12.74 8.70
CA ARG A 147 -7.13 14.13 9.07
C ARG A 147 -7.24 15.08 7.87
N ARG A 148 -6.87 14.63 6.66
CA ARG A 148 -6.82 15.51 5.48
C ARG A 148 -8.11 15.46 4.66
N GLY A 149 -8.62 16.65 4.33
CA GLY A 149 -9.58 16.83 3.25
C GLY A 149 -8.99 16.46 1.88
N ARG A 150 -9.75 16.66 0.79
CA ARG A 150 -9.27 16.29 -0.56
C ARG A 150 -7.96 16.98 -0.95
N ALA A 151 -7.81 18.25 -0.58
CA ALA A 151 -6.58 19.00 -0.81
C ALA A 151 -5.43 18.41 0.03
N GLY A 152 -4.44 17.81 -0.64
CA GLY A 152 -3.26 17.24 0.01
C GLY A 152 -3.39 15.76 0.42
N TYR A 153 -4.54 15.11 0.20
CA TYR A 153 -4.70 13.66 0.41
C TYR A 153 -3.82 12.87 -0.56
N LEU A 154 -3.85 13.23 -1.86
CA LEU A 154 -3.03 12.57 -2.89
C LEU A 154 -1.54 12.57 -2.53
N ARG A 155 -1.02 13.69 -2.03
CA ARG A 155 0.39 13.81 -1.61
C ARG A 155 0.71 12.88 -0.45
N ALA A 156 -0.14 12.89 0.58
CA ALA A 156 0.04 12.03 1.75
C ALA A 156 -0.09 10.54 1.37
N GLN A 157 -0.96 10.22 0.41
CA GLN A 157 -1.16 8.87 -0.10
C GLN A 157 0.11 8.39 -0.82
N ILE A 158 0.64 9.20 -1.75
CA ILE A 158 1.88 8.88 -2.47
C ILE A 158 3.04 8.73 -1.50
N PHE A 159 3.19 9.63 -0.54
CA PHE A 159 4.24 9.53 0.47
C PHE A 159 4.12 8.24 1.30
N PHE A 160 2.93 7.93 1.78
CA PHE A 160 2.68 6.70 2.54
C PHE A 160 3.04 5.44 1.74
N PHE A 161 2.56 5.33 0.49
CA PHE A 161 2.89 4.18 -0.37
C PHE A 161 4.37 4.14 -0.78
N ALA A 162 5.04 5.29 -0.87
CA ALA A 162 6.47 5.33 -1.11
C ALA A 162 7.26 4.72 0.04
N VAL A 163 6.95 5.15 1.27
CA VAL A 163 7.57 4.61 2.48
C VAL A 163 7.24 3.12 2.62
N LEU A 164 6.00 2.69 2.37
CA LEU A 164 5.63 1.28 2.39
C LEU A 164 6.43 0.45 1.38
N ASN A 165 6.45 0.86 0.11
CA ASN A 165 7.12 0.10 -0.95
C ASN A 165 8.64 0.04 -0.73
N LEU A 166 9.24 1.13 -0.26
CA LEU A 166 10.66 1.14 0.09
C LEU A 166 10.96 0.25 1.30
N LEU A 167 10.07 0.21 2.31
CA LEU A 167 10.22 -0.69 3.46
C LEU A 167 10.16 -2.15 3.02
N ILE A 168 9.18 -2.48 2.18
CA ILE A 168 9.04 -3.83 1.64
C ILE A 168 10.29 -4.21 0.84
N LEU A 169 10.76 -3.36 -0.07
CA LEU A 169 11.98 -3.63 -0.82
C LEU A 169 13.18 -3.82 0.12
N PHE A 170 13.37 -2.93 1.08
CA PHE A 170 14.45 -3.03 2.04
C PHE A 170 14.42 -4.40 2.75
N LEU A 171 13.31 -4.74 3.41
CA LEU A 171 13.15 -6.02 4.11
C LEU A 171 13.29 -7.25 3.20
N THR A 172 12.84 -7.14 1.95
CA THR A 172 12.86 -8.24 0.98
C THR A 172 14.28 -8.55 0.49
N TYR A 173 15.15 -7.54 0.43
CA TYR A 173 16.50 -7.65 -0.13
C TYR A 173 17.60 -7.68 0.94
N THR A 174 17.28 -7.41 2.21
CA THR A 174 18.21 -7.52 3.34
C THR A 174 18.07 -8.82 4.14
N ASN A 175 16.92 -9.50 4.05
CA ASN A 175 16.68 -10.84 4.61
C ASN A 175 16.75 -11.88 3.49
#